data_AF-A0A2E7SUC7-F1
#
_entry.id   AF-A0A2E7SUC7-F1
#
_cell.length_a   1.000
_cell.length_b   1.000
_cell.length_c   1.000
_cell.angle_alpha   90.00
_cell.angle_beta   90.00
_cell.angle_gamma   90.00
#
_symmetry.space_group_name_H-M   'P 1'
#
loop_
_entity.id
_entity.type
_entity.pdbx_description
1 polymer ?
#
loop_
_entity_poly.entity_id
_entity_poly.type
_entity_poly.pdbx_seq_one_letter_code
_entity_poly.pdbx_strand_id
1 'polypeptide(L)'
;MVQLYAALLQIPGMDAPTLTWQEQVAVNWEGMGFMRWPLAICLGLGIIVIIIKFVTLTAKASTTKRILKDVDELLVQQRIREALELTRDTDSPAANILYAGLERHEEGTDRVMKAIENQGLIEMSKLEKGLVILATLTNVAPLLGFLGTVIG
;
A
#
# COMPACT_ATOMS: atom_id res chain seq x y z
N MET A 1 27.40 -35.48 -26.22
CA MET A 1 26.37 -35.19 -25.19
C MET A 1 26.66 -35.89 -23.85
N VAL A 2 26.98 -37.18 -23.80
CA VAL A 2 27.31 -37.88 -22.53
C VAL A 2 28.75 -37.65 -22.04
N GLN A 3 29.73 -37.51 -22.93
CA GLN A 3 31.15 -37.26 -22.57
C GLN A 3 31.43 -35.87 -21.98
N LEU A 4 30.61 -34.85 -22.29
CA LEU A 4 30.77 -33.51 -21.68
C LEU A 4 30.32 -33.50 -20.22
N TYR A 5 29.32 -34.31 -19.87
CA TYR A 5 28.80 -34.44 -18.51
C TYR A 5 29.80 -35.20 -17.61
N ALA A 6 30.47 -36.22 -18.16
CA ALA A 6 31.54 -36.93 -17.47
C ALA A 6 32.79 -36.06 -17.25
N ALA A 7 33.10 -35.14 -18.17
CA ALA A 7 34.21 -34.20 -18.04
C ALA A 7 33.94 -33.09 -17.00
N LEU A 8 32.69 -32.67 -16.82
CA LEU A 8 32.29 -31.75 -15.74
C LEU A 8 32.40 -32.43 -14.35
N LEU A 9 32.12 -33.72 -14.25
CA LEU A 9 32.19 -34.49 -13.00
C LEU A 9 33.62 -34.80 -12.51
N GLN A 10 34.65 -34.54 -13.32
CA GLN A 10 36.07 -34.73 -12.94
C GLN A 10 36.73 -33.48 -12.36
N ILE A 11 36.03 -32.36 -12.25
CA ILE A 11 36.52 -31.16 -11.56
C ILE A 11 36.34 -31.38 -10.05
N PRO A 12 37.42 -31.49 -9.26
CA PRO A 12 37.30 -31.75 -7.82
C PRO A 12 36.65 -30.55 -7.13
N GLY A 13 35.54 -30.78 -6.41
CA GLY A 13 34.78 -29.77 -5.68
C GLY A 13 33.42 -29.38 -6.28
N MET A 14 32.90 -30.12 -7.26
CA MET A 14 31.52 -29.96 -7.77
C MET A 14 30.53 -30.98 -7.22
N ASP A 15 30.57 -31.26 -5.93
CA ASP A 15 29.35 -31.45 -5.15
C ASP A 15 28.70 -30.07 -5.01
N ALA A 16 28.09 -29.57 -6.10
CA ALA A 16 27.13 -28.49 -5.98
C ALA A 16 26.12 -28.99 -4.95
N PRO A 17 26.08 -28.44 -3.73
CA PRO A 17 25.22 -28.99 -2.73
C PRO A 17 23.83 -28.80 -3.33
N THR A 18 23.13 -29.91 -3.60
CA THR A 18 21.76 -29.89 -4.10
C THR A 18 20.86 -29.51 -2.93
N LEU A 19 21.16 -28.34 -2.37
CA LEU A 19 20.47 -27.74 -1.25
C LEU A 19 19.03 -27.60 -1.70
N THR A 20 18.14 -28.19 -0.90
CA THR A 20 16.72 -27.93 -1.05
C THR A 20 16.47 -26.42 -0.92
N TRP A 21 15.39 -25.89 -1.49
CA TRP A 21 15.09 -24.46 -1.42
C TRP A 21 15.09 -23.92 0.02
N GLN A 22 14.77 -24.77 1.01
CA GLN A 22 14.83 -24.43 2.42
C GLN A 22 16.26 -24.25 2.93
N GLU A 23 17.15 -25.17 2.58
CA GLU A 23 18.56 -25.10 2.94
C GLU A 23 19.28 -23.96 2.21
N GLN A 24 18.92 -23.68 0.95
CA GLN A 24 19.45 -22.50 0.24
C GLN A 24 19.07 -21.19 0.93
N VAL A 25 17.80 -21.05 1.35
CA VAL A 25 17.38 -19.84 2.07
C VAL A 25 18.09 -19.77 3.43
N ALA A 26 18.21 -20.88 4.15
CA ALA A 26 18.91 -20.90 5.44
C ALA A 26 20.38 -20.48 5.31
N VAL A 27 21.10 -21.03 4.33
CA VAL A 27 22.51 -20.69 4.06
C VAL A 27 22.67 -19.22 3.66
N ASN A 28 21.80 -18.72 2.76
CA ASN A 28 21.84 -17.31 2.34
C ASN A 28 21.50 -16.35 3.49
N TRP A 29 20.58 -16.76 4.37
CA TRP A 29 20.16 -15.99 5.52
C TRP A 29 21.25 -15.95 6.61
N GLU A 30 21.99 -17.04 6.78
CA GLU A 30 23.16 -17.07 7.68
C GLU A 30 24.34 -16.28 7.11
N GLY A 31 24.58 -16.34 5.79
CA GLY A 31 25.64 -15.59 5.11
C GLY A 31 25.48 -14.07 5.17
N MET A 32 24.27 -13.56 5.39
CA MET A 32 23.98 -12.12 5.50
C MET A 32 24.42 -11.50 6.86
N GLY A 33 24.89 -12.32 7.80
CA GLY A 33 25.47 -11.87 9.07
C GLY A 33 24.57 -10.95 9.88
N PHE A 34 25.13 -9.87 10.43
CA PHE A 34 24.42 -8.89 11.26
C PHE A 34 23.30 -8.15 10.50
N MET A 35 23.42 -7.99 9.17
CA MET A 35 22.49 -7.20 8.34
C MET A 35 21.09 -7.82 8.21
N ARG A 36 20.98 -9.11 8.53
CA ARG A 36 19.74 -9.88 8.58
C ARG A 36 18.69 -9.30 9.52
N TRP A 37 19.12 -8.73 10.65
CA TRP A 37 18.22 -8.19 11.67
C TRP A 37 17.48 -6.94 11.18
N PRO A 38 18.16 -5.88 10.66
CA PRO A 38 17.49 -4.75 10.02
C PRO A 38 16.55 -5.16 8.89
N LEU A 39 16.95 -6.11 8.05
CA LEU A 39 16.13 -6.58 6.93
C LEU A 39 14.86 -7.30 7.40
N ALA A 40 14.98 -8.16 8.42
CA ALA A 40 13.84 -8.86 9.02
C ALA A 40 12.83 -7.87 9.65
N ILE A 41 13.32 -6.81 10.30
CA ILE A 41 12.46 -5.74 10.84
C ILE A 41 11.72 -5.01 9.72
N CYS A 42 12.43 -4.68 8.64
CA CYS A 42 11.86 -4.04 7.45
C CYS A 42 10.72 -4.86 6.84
N LEU A 43 10.93 -6.18 6.72
CA LEU A 43 9.92 -7.13 6.25
C LEU A 43 8.71 -7.21 7.19
N GLY A 44 8.94 -7.34 8.50
CA GLY A 44 7.87 -7.42 9.50
C GLY A 44 7.01 -6.16 9.53
N LEU A 45 7.65 -4.98 9.58
CA LEU A 45 6.95 -3.69 9.54
C LEU A 45 6.17 -3.52 8.23
N GLY A 46 6.76 -3.88 7.09
CA GLY A 46 6.10 -3.83 5.79
C GLY A 46 4.80 -4.64 5.76
N ILE A 47 4.86 -5.90 6.20
CA ILE A 47 3.69 -6.80 6.23
C ILE A 47 2.60 -6.24 7.17
N ILE A 48 2.97 -5.77 8.36
CA ILE A 48 2.01 -5.21 9.33
C ILE A 48 1.27 -4.02 8.72
N VAL A 49 2.00 -3.08 8.12
CA VAL A 49 1.41 -1.89 7.49
C VAL A 49 0.51 -2.28 6.32
N ILE A 50 0.92 -3.25 5.48
CA ILE A 50 0.12 -3.74 4.36
C ILE A 50 -1.22 -4.30 4.84
N ILE A 51 -1.22 -5.16 5.87
CA ILE A 51 -2.46 -5.77 6.38
C ILE A 51 -3.42 -4.70 6.92
N ILE A 52 -2.91 -3.81 7.78
CA ILE A 52 -3.73 -2.73 8.38
C ILE A 52 -4.34 -1.85 7.29
N LYS A 53 -3.52 -1.47 6.29
CA LYS A 53 -3.96 -0.60 5.19
C LYS A 53 -4.95 -1.29 4.26
N PHE A 54 -4.72 -2.56 3.94
CA PHE A 54 -5.62 -3.34 3.11
C PHE A 54 -7.03 -3.39 3.72
N VAL A 55 -7.13 -3.77 4.99
CA VAL A 55 -8.42 -3.83 5.69
C VAL A 55 -9.08 -2.46 5.78
N THR A 56 -8.34 -1.42 6.16
CA THR A 56 -8.88 -0.06 6.34
C THR A 56 -9.40 0.53 5.02
N LEU A 57 -8.65 0.35 3.93
CA LEU A 57 -9.03 0.88 2.62
C LEU A 57 -10.22 0.12 2.04
N THR A 58 -10.25 -1.21 2.16
CA THR A 58 -11.39 -2.01 1.69
C THR A 58 -12.68 -1.66 2.43
N ALA A 59 -12.61 -1.46 3.75
CA ALA A 59 -13.76 -1.04 4.55
C ALA A 59 -14.29 0.35 4.13
N LYS A 60 -13.40 1.33 3.95
CA LYS A 60 -13.79 2.68 3.51
C LYS A 60 -14.29 2.71 2.06
N ALA A 61 -13.75 1.86 1.18
CA ALA A 61 -14.18 1.78 -0.22
C ALA A 61 -15.63 1.29 -0.38
N SER A 62 -16.04 0.29 0.41
CA SER A 62 -17.42 -0.20 0.39
C SER A 62 -18.43 0.89 0.81
N THR A 63 -18.13 1.58 1.91
CA THR A 63 -18.96 2.68 2.44
C THR A 63 -19.02 3.85 1.44
N THR A 64 -17.89 4.21 0.83
CA THR A 64 -17.81 5.23 -0.23
C THR A 64 -18.77 4.94 -1.38
N LYS A 65 -18.79 3.71 -1.90
CA LYS A 65 -19.66 3.32 -3.01
C LYS A 65 -21.14 3.46 -2.67
N ARG A 66 -21.51 3.10 -1.44
CA ARG A 66 -22.89 3.21 -0.95
C ARG A 66 -23.32 4.68 -0.85
N ILE A 67 -22.51 5.53 -0.21
CA ILE A 67 -22.83 6.95 -0.06
C ILE A 67 -22.93 7.68 -1.38
N LEU A 68 -22.03 7.41 -2.33
CA LEU A 68 -22.11 8.04 -3.65
C LEU A 68 -23.45 7.75 -4.33
N LYS A 69 -23.94 6.52 -4.21
CA LYS A 69 -25.23 6.12 -4.75
C LYS A 69 -26.40 6.80 -4.00
N ASP A 70 -26.39 6.76 -2.68
CA ASP A 70 -27.48 7.31 -1.86
C ASP A 70 -27.58 8.84 -2.03
N VAL A 71 -26.45 9.54 -2.14
CA VAL A 71 -26.40 10.98 -2.42
C VAL A 71 -26.88 11.30 -3.83
N ASP A 72 -26.45 10.54 -4.85
CA ASP A 72 -26.90 10.74 -6.24
C ASP A 72 -28.43 10.63 -6.36
N GLU A 73 -29.03 9.61 -5.71
CA GLU A 73 -30.48 9.45 -5.67
C GLU A 73 -31.20 10.63 -5.01
N LEU A 74 -30.65 11.17 -3.91
CA LEU A 74 -31.21 12.35 -3.22
C LEU A 74 -31.09 13.63 -4.06
N LEU A 75 -29.99 13.79 -4.81
CA LEU A 75 -29.78 14.93 -5.71
C LEU A 75 -30.73 14.89 -6.91
N VAL A 76 -30.98 13.72 -7.49
CA VAL A 76 -31.98 13.53 -8.56
C VAL A 76 -33.39 13.92 -8.08
N GLN A 77 -33.71 13.65 -6.81
CA GLN A 77 -34.97 14.05 -6.17
C GLN A 77 -35.00 15.53 -5.73
N GLN A 78 -33.94 16.30 -5.99
CA GLN A 78 -33.77 17.70 -5.53
C GLN A 78 -33.78 17.87 -4.00
N ARG A 79 -33.47 16.82 -3.23
CA ARG A 79 -33.48 16.80 -1.76
C ARG A 79 -32.10 17.15 -1.20
N ILE A 80 -31.62 18.37 -1.51
CA ILE A 80 -30.26 18.83 -1.15
C ILE A 80 -30.01 18.81 0.37
N ARG A 81 -31.01 19.19 1.18
CA ARG A 81 -30.89 19.22 2.65
C ARG A 81 -30.62 17.84 3.23
N GLU A 82 -31.29 16.83 2.69
CA GLU A 82 -31.13 15.45 3.16
C GLU A 82 -29.81 14.84 2.69
N ALA A 83 -29.35 15.20 1.49
CA ALA A 83 -28.01 14.82 1.03
C ALA A 83 -26.92 15.44 1.92
N LEU A 84 -27.11 16.67 2.38
CA LEU A 84 -26.18 17.34 3.31
C LEU A 84 -26.16 16.63 4.67
N GLU A 85 -27.32 16.22 5.19
CA GLU A 85 -27.42 15.53 6.49
C GLU A 85 -26.80 14.12 6.41
N LEU A 86 -27.09 13.37 5.34
CA LEU A 86 -26.52 12.05 5.10
C LEU A 86 -24.98 12.09 4.99
N THR A 87 -24.44 13.08 4.28
CA THR A 87 -22.99 13.24 4.10
C THR A 87 -22.30 13.70 5.38
N ARG A 88 -23.00 14.45 6.25
CA ARG A 88 -22.50 14.88 7.56
C ARG A 88 -22.42 13.73 8.57
N ASP A 89 -23.39 12.83 8.54
CA ASP A 89 -23.48 11.72 9.51
C ASP A 89 -22.60 10.52 9.14
N THR A 90 -22.02 10.49 7.94
CA THR A 90 -21.24 9.35 7.46
C THR A 90 -19.73 9.60 7.49
N ASP A 91 -18.98 8.81 8.26
CA ASP A 91 -17.51 8.85 8.27
C ASP A 91 -16.90 8.13 7.06
N SER A 92 -16.95 8.80 5.90
CA SER A 92 -16.36 8.31 4.66
C SER A 92 -15.63 9.43 3.91
N PRO A 93 -14.45 9.16 3.29
CA PRO A 93 -13.72 10.16 2.52
C PRO A 93 -14.59 10.84 1.46
N ALA A 94 -15.40 10.07 0.73
CA ALA A 94 -16.30 10.62 -0.28
C ALA A 94 -17.44 11.44 0.34
N ALA A 95 -17.94 11.05 1.53
CA ALA A 95 -18.97 11.82 2.22
C ALA A 95 -18.46 13.22 2.60
N ASN A 96 -17.24 13.30 3.15
CA ASN A 96 -16.61 14.58 3.51
C ASN A 96 -16.41 15.49 2.28
N ILE A 97 -15.98 14.91 1.14
CA ILE A 97 -15.80 15.65 -0.12
C ILE A 97 -17.15 16.17 -0.64
N LEU A 98 -18.18 15.31 -0.66
CA LEU A 98 -19.52 15.68 -1.10
C LEU A 98 -20.13 16.75 -0.19
N TYR A 99 -19.98 16.62 1.13
CA TYR A 99 -20.42 17.62 2.10
C TYR A 99 -19.83 19.00 1.79
N ALA A 100 -18.52 19.09 1.55
CA ALA A 100 -17.85 20.36 1.26
C ALA A 100 -18.38 21.05 0.00
N GLY A 101 -18.77 20.27 -1.02
CA GLY A 101 -19.41 20.76 -2.24
C GLY A 101 -20.87 21.15 -2.03
N LEU A 102 -21.66 20.31 -1.36
CA LEU A 102 -23.07 20.54 -1.08
C LEU A 102 -23.30 21.73 -0.15
N GLU A 103 -22.43 21.93 0.85
CA GLU A 103 -22.49 23.09 1.76
C GLU A 103 -22.35 24.42 1.01
N ARG A 104 -21.62 24.44 -0.11
CA ARG A 104 -21.32 25.65 -0.89
C ARG A 104 -22.11 25.76 -2.19
N HIS A 105 -23.14 24.95 -2.38
CA HIS A 105 -23.88 24.86 -3.65
C HIS A 105 -24.45 26.22 -4.14
N GLU A 106 -24.70 27.17 -3.24
CA GLU A 106 -25.19 28.53 -3.56
C GLU A 106 -24.08 29.52 -3.96
N GLU A 107 -22.80 29.20 -3.72
CA GLU A 107 -21.66 30.12 -3.95
C GLU A 107 -21.17 30.15 -5.42
N GLY A 108 -21.83 29.40 -6.30
CA GLY A 108 -21.48 29.27 -7.72
C GLY A 108 -20.45 28.19 -8.01
N THR A 109 -20.45 27.71 -9.25
CA THR A 109 -19.72 26.50 -9.69
C THR A 109 -18.22 26.54 -9.39
N ASP A 110 -17.56 27.68 -9.57
CA ASP A 110 -16.11 27.83 -9.33
C ASP A 110 -15.75 27.63 -7.85
N ARG A 111 -16.57 28.19 -6.94
CA ARG A 111 -16.37 28.06 -5.49
C ARG A 111 -16.63 26.64 -5.01
N VAL A 112 -17.69 26.00 -5.53
CA VAL A 112 -18.01 24.60 -5.24
C VAL A 112 -16.88 23.67 -5.68
N MET A 113 -16.41 23.82 -6.91
CA MET A 113 -15.35 22.97 -7.46
C MET A 113 -14.05 23.11 -6.67
N LYS A 114 -13.66 24.33 -6.29
CA LYS A 114 -12.50 24.57 -5.41
C LYS A 114 -12.66 23.94 -4.03
N ALA A 115 -13.86 23.97 -3.45
CA ALA A 115 -14.11 23.34 -2.16
C ALA A 115 -13.97 21.82 -2.23
N ILE A 116 -14.53 21.20 -3.28
CA ILE A 116 -14.40 19.77 -3.56
C ILE A 116 -12.93 19.39 -3.77
N GLU A 117 -12.19 20.15 -4.58
CA GLU A 117 -10.77 19.88 -4.86
C GLU A 117 -9.92 19.97 -3.58
N ASN A 118 -10.08 21.05 -2.80
CA ASN A 118 -9.35 21.23 -1.55
C ASN A 118 -9.66 20.11 -0.53
N GLN A 119 -10.93 19.77 -0.37
CA GLN A 119 -11.32 18.69 0.54
C GLN A 119 -10.83 17.32 0.02
N GLY A 120 -10.84 17.12 -1.29
CA GLY A 120 -10.30 15.94 -1.96
C GLY A 120 -8.82 15.74 -1.67
N LEU A 121 -8.02 16.80 -1.75
CA LEU A 121 -6.59 16.76 -1.42
C LEU A 121 -6.35 16.37 0.05
N ILE A 122 -7.14 16.92 0.98
CA ILE A 122 -7.05 16.61 2.41
C ILE A 122 -7.37 15.13 2.66
N GLU A 123 -8.48 14.63 2.11
CA GLU A 123 -8.88 13.23 2.29
C GLU A 123 -7.92 12.26 1.61
N MET A 124 -7.41 12.59 0.42
CA MET A 124 -6.39 11.79 -0.26
C MET A 124 -5.12 11.68 0.57
N SER A 125 -4.63 12.79 1.13
CA SER A 125 -3.46 12.79 2.02
C SER A 125 -3.66 11.89 3.25
N LYS A 126 -4.87 11.89 3.84
CA LYS A 126 -5.21 11.00 4.97
C LYS A 126 -5.18 9.52 4.56
N LEU A 127 -5.68 9.19 3.37
CA LEU A 127 -5.67 7.81 2.86
C LEU A 127 -4.25 7.34 2.56
N GLU A 128 -3.40 8.21 2.02
CA GLU A 128 -1.99 7.95 1.72
C GLU A 128 -1.12 7.82 2.97
N LYS A 129 -1.50 8.44 4.10
CA LYS A 129 -0.76 8.42 5.36
C LYS A 129 -0.48 6.98 5.82
N GLY A 130 0.76 6.51 5.68
CA GLY A 130 1.19 5.15 6.01
C GLY A 130 1.61 4.32 4.79
N LEU A 131 1.08 4.60 3.59
CA LEU A 131 1.65 4.06 2.34
C LEU A 131 3.02 4.65 2.05
N VAL A 132 3.27 5.89 2.48
CA VAL A 132 4.59 6.54 2.42
C VAL A 132 5.67 5.70 3.10
N ILE A 133 5.36 5.05 4.22
CA ILE A 133 6.31 4.16 4.92
C ILE A 133 6.68 2.99 4.02
N LEU A 134 5.70 2.37 3.36
CA LEU A 134 5.97 1.29 2.40
C LEU A 134 6.85 1.77 1.26
N ALA A 135 6.61 2.96 0.72
CA ALA A 135 7.46 3.55 -0.32
C ALA A 135 8.91 3.73 0.16
N THR A 136 9.10 4.17 1.41
CA THR A 136 10.43 4.25 2.01
C THR A 136 11.08 2.87 2.15
N LEU A 137 10.34 1.86 2.65
CA LEU A 137 10.87 0.50 2.81
C LEU A 137 11.26 -0.12 1.47
N THR A 138 10.49 0.10 0.40
CA THR A 138 10.83 -0.36 -0.96
C THR A 138 12.15 0.21 -1.48
N ASN A 139 12.49 1.44 -1.11
CA ASN A 139 13.76 2.06 -1.50
C ASN A 139 14.91 1.66 -0.58
N VAL A 140 14.68 1.52 0.74
CA VAL A 140 15.73 1.26 1.73
C VAL A 140 16.08 -0.23 1.82
N ALA A 141 15.11 -1.13 1.69
CA ALA A 141 15.33 -2.58 1.84
C ALA A 141 16.36 -3.14 0.83
N PRO A 142 16.34 -2.79 -0.47
CA PRO A 142 17.35 -3.24 -1.43
C PRO A 142 18.75 -2.72 -1.09
N LEU A 143 18.85 -1.48 -0.61
CA LEU A 143 20.12 -0.88 -0.21
C LEU A 143 20.71 -1.59 1.01
N LEU A 144 19.87 -1.96 1.99
CA LEU A 144 20.29 -2.78 3.13
C LEU A 144 20.74 -4.18 2.70
N GLY A 145 20.05 -4.80 1.74
CA GLY A 145 20.44 -6.09 1.17
C GLY A 145 21.81 -6.03 0.49
N PHE A 146 22.03 -5.03 -0.36
CA PHE A 146 23.32 -4.80 -1.02
C PHE A 146 24.45 -4.56 0.00
N LEU A 147 24.20 -3.71 1.00
CA LEU A 147 25.17 -3.44 2.07
C LEU A 147 25.57 -4.71 2.82
N GLY A 148 24.62 -5.62 3.07
CA GLY A 148 24.88 -6.92 3.69
C GLY A 148 25.85 -7.78 2.88
N THR A 149 25.79 -7.72 1.55
CA THR A 149 26.72 -8.46 0.66
C THR A 149 28.10 -7.81 0.52
N VAL A 150 28.26 -6.55 0.91
CA VAL A 150 29.56 -5.84 0.86
C VAL A 150 30.32 -5.97 2.18
N ILE A 151 29.61 -5.99 3.31
CA ILE A 151 30.21 -6.07 4.64
C ILE A 151 30.49 -7.52 5.07
N GLY A 152 29.63 -8.47 4.67
CA GLY A 152 29.78 -9.90 4.95
C GLY A 152 30.72 -10.59 3.98
#